data_AF-A0A162AZS2-F1
#
_entry.id   AF-A0A162AZS2-F1
#
_cell.length_a   1.000
_cell.length_b   1.000
_cell.length_c   1.000
_cell.angle_alpha   90.00
_cell.angle_beta   90.00
_cell.angle_gamma   90.00
#
_symmetry.space_group_name_H-M   'P 1'
#
loop_
_entity.id
_entity.type
_entity.pdbx_description
1 polymer ?
#
loop_
_entity_poly.entity_id
_entity_poly.type
_entity_poly.pdbx_seq_one_letter_code
_entity_poly.pdbx_strand_id
1 'polypeptide(L)'
;MSEGNVGSGTRGLHEAPLSSAFRQAWQQWSQDWNQLPKDSEDEALVEAVVELSTQISQRLWRTAFAKVGDAATEQVKALVYAFVALVDETLLFTPWPGQSAWQEKPLESRLYASRQAGERIPLAIKELLDEQIPTTRDLANVYLQCLVLGFQGRLRGEQNQTQHEKWRLALFTFAWQHEADYADVSARLEQPSAVPPLQLPVRLSLPDGFRLGLGILAMVLLLTGLGQLFWRDIRLELEPVLQMTDSVAASEQDS
;
A
#
# COMPACT_ATOMS: atom_id res chain seq x y z
N MET A 1 -28.35 34.37 17.75
CA MET A 1 -27.82 33.01 17.94
C MET A 1 -28.71 32.07 17.15
N SER A 2 -28.27 31.74 15.95
CA SER A 2 -28.91 30.74 15.09
C SER A 2 -27.75 29.90 14.58
N GLU A 3 -27.69 28.66 15.06
CA GLU A 3 -26.62 27.72 14.76
C GLU A 3 -26.60 27.47 13.25
N GLY A 4 -25.54 27.94 12.61
CA GLY A 4 -25.29 27.74 11.19
C GLY A 4 -24.93 26.28 10.94
N ASN A 5 -25.58 25.71 9.93
CA ASN A 5 -25.41 24.39 9.37
C ASN A 5 -23.93 24.13 8.96
N VAL A 6 -23.10 23.70 9.91
CA VAL A 6 -21.75 23.19 9.65
C VAL A 6 -21.86 21.75 9.15
N GLY A 7 -21.65 21.52 7.84
CA GLY A 7 -21.26 20.20 7.36
C GLY A 7 -22.02 19.58 6.18
N SER A 8 -22.22 20.30 5.07
CA SER A 8 -22.70 19.66 3.81
C SER A 8 -21.57 19.40 2.79
N GLY A 9 -20.45 20.13 2.86
CA GLY A 9 -19.42 20.12 1.80
C GLY A 9 -18.49 18.89 1.74
N THR A 10 -18.40 18.11 2.82
CA THR A 10 -17.51 16.92 2.92
C THR A 10 -18.26 15.59 2.87
N ARG A 11 -19.59 15.61 2.72
CA ARG A 11 -20.45 14.42 2.82
C ARG A 11 -20.12 13.33 1.80
N GLY A 12 -19.88 13.69 0.54
CA GLY A 12 -19.67 12.73 -0.55
C GLY A 12 -18.36 11.92 -0.52
N LEU A 13 -17.32 12.34 0.23
CA LEU A 13 -16.05 11.60 0.34
C LEU A 13 -15.97 10.74 1.61
N HIS A 14 -16.72 11.09 2.66
CA HIS A 14 -16.78 10.29 3.90
C HIS A 14 -17.90 9.24 3.88
N GLU A 15 -18.91 9.37 3.04
CA GLU A 15 -20.03 8.40 2.87
C GLU A 15 -19.74 7.30 1.82
N ALA A 16 -18.50 7.20 1.31
CA ALA A 16 -18.12 6.31 0.21
C ALA A 16 -17.16 5.18 0.67
N PRO A 17 -17.65 4.21 1.49
CA PRO A 17 -16.82 3.17 2.10
C PRO A 17 -16.17 2.20 1.11
N LEU A 18 -16.83 1.89 -0.01
CA LEU A 18 -16.34 0.97 -1.05
C LEU A 18 -15.24 1.64 -1.88
N SER A 19 -15.47 2.86 -2.37
CA SER A 19 -14.48 3.59 -3.17
C SER A 19 -13.22 3.93 -2.38
N SER A 20 -13.35 4.30 -1.10
CA SER A 20 -12.20 4.50 -0.22
C SER A 20 -11.42 3.21 0.06
N ALA A 21 -12.11 2.09 0.29
CA ALA A 21 -11.48 0.79 0.48
C ALA A 21 -10.76 0.31 -0.79
N PHE A 22 -11.39 0.49 -1.96
CA PHE A 22 -10.79 0.18 -3.27
C PHE A 22 -9.49 0.95 -3.48
N ARG A 23 -9.52 2.27 -3.29
CA ARG A 23 -8.34 3.14 -3.46
C ARG A 23 -7.18 2.69 -2.59
N GLN A 24 -7.46 2.42 -1.31
CA GLN A 24 -6.44 1.98 -0.36
C GLN A 24 -5.86 0.63 -0.75
N ALA A 25 -6.70 -0.33 -1.16
CA ALA A 25 -6.24 -1.64 -1.64
C ALA A 25 -5.38 -1.53 -2.91
N TRP A 26 -5.80 -0.70 -3.86
CA TRP A 26 -5.05 -0.45 -5.10
C TRP A 26 -3.69 0.21 -4.83
N GLN A 27 -3.65 1.25 -4.00
CA GLN A 27 -2.42 1.92 -3.63
C GLN A 27 -1.44 0.96 -2.95
N GLN A 28 -1.92 0.16 -2.00
CA GLN A 28 -1.10 -0.84 -1.32
C GLN A 28 -0.56 -1.88 -2.31
N TRP A 29 -1.43 -2.46 -3.14
CA TRP A 29 -1.02 -3.46 -4.13
C TRP A 29 0.01 -2.90 -5.12
N SER A 30 -0.22 -1.69 -5.64
CA SER A 30 0.71 -1.07 -6.59
C SER A 30 2.07 -0.76 -5.94
N GLN A 31 2.09 -0.35 -4.67
CA GLN A 31 3.34 -0.13 -3.93
C GLN A 31 4.10 -1.44 -3.74
N ASP A 32 3.42 -2.48 -3.26
CA ASP A 32 4.03 -3.78 -2.99
C ASP A 32 4.52 -4.45 -4.28
N TRP A 33 3.72 -4.41 -5.35
CA TRP A 33 4.10 -4.88 -6.68
C TRP A 33 5.37 -4.19 -7.21
N ASN A 34 5.52 -2.90 -6.96
CA ASN A 34 6.71 -2.15 -7.40
C ASN A 34 7.96 -2.44 -6.56
N GLN A 35 7.80 -2.95 -5.33
CA GLN A 35 8.90 -3.31 -4.43
C GLN A 35 9.40 -4.76 -4.63
N LEU A 36 8.62 -5.61 -5.30
CA LEU A 36 9.02 -6.99 -5.56
C LEU A 36 10.29 -7.05 -6.44
N PRO A 37 11.31 -7.85 -6.08
CA PRO A 37 12.46 -8.09 -6.94
C PRO A 37 12.02 -8.77 -8.23
N LYS A 38 12.21 -8.10 -9.38
CA LYS A 38 11.84 -8.64 -10.70
C LYS A 38 12.99 -9.41 -11.36
N ASP A 39 14.05 -9.68 -10.61
CA ASP A 39 15.26 -10.37 -11.08
C ASP A 39 15.28 -11.86 -10.68
N SER A 40 14.26 -12.33 -9.95
CA SER A 40 14.09 -13.73 -9.53
C SER A 40 13.57 -14.61 -10.67
N GLU A 41 13.70 -15.94 -10.52
CA GLU A 41 13.08 -16.92 -11.43
C GLU A 41 11.58 -16.66 -11.63
N ASP A 42 11.11 -16.82 -12.87
CA ASP A 42 9.75 -16.44 -13.32
C ASP A 42 8.65 -17.08 -12.45
N GLU A 43 8.83 -18.34 -12.04
CA GLU A 43 7.82 -19.12 -11.32
C GLU A 43 7.63 -18.64 -9.86
N ALA A 44 8.72 -18.40 -9.14
CA ALA A 44 8.68 -17.89 -7.76
C ALA A 44 8.09 -16.46 -7.71
N LEU A 45 8.40 -15.63 -8.71
CA LEU A 45 7.82 -14.29 -8.81
C LEU A 45 6.31 -14.35 -9.04
N VAL A 46 5.84 -15.23 -9.94
CA VAL A 46 4.41 -15.42 -10.19
C VAL A 46 3.70 -15.86 -8.92
N GLU A 47 4.24 -16.83 -8.19
CA GLU A 47 3.65 -17.29 -6.92
C GLU A 47 3.54 -16.16 -5.90
N ALA A 48 4.61 -15.37 -5.72
CA ALA A 48 4.60 -14.21 -4.84
C ALA A 48 3.53 -13.16 -5.23
N VAL A 49 3.36 -12.89 -6.52
CA VAL A 49 2.34 -11.96 -7.03
C VAL A 49 0.93 -12.51 -6.81
N VAL A 50 0.72 -13.81 -7.00
CA VAL A 50 -0.56 -14.47 -6.71
C VAL A 50 -0.88 -14.35 -5.23
N GLU A 51 0.07 -14.65 -4.35
CA GLU A 51 -0.11 -14.56 -2.91
C GLU A 51 -0.44 -13.12 -2.49
N LEU A 52 0.38 -12.16 -2.89
CA LEU A 52 0.18 -10.72 -2.63
C LEU A 52 -1.23 -10.27 -3.03
N SER A 53 -1.61 -10.56 -4.28
CA SER A 53 -2.89 -10.10 -4.84
C SER A 53 -4.08 -10.79 -4.16
N THR A 54 -3.95 -12.06 -3.78
CA THR A 54 -4.97 -12.80 -3.02
C THR A 54 -5.13 -12.23 -1.61
N GLN A 55 -4.03 -11.98 -0.90
CA GLN A 55 -4.05 -11.41 0.45
C GLN A 55 -4.73 -10.02 0.46
N ILE A 56 -4.41 -9.16 -0.52
CA ILE A 56 -5.02 -7.83 -0.63
C ILE A 56 -6.50 -7.93 -0.98
N SER A 57 -6.90 -8.84 -1.89
CA SER A 57 -8.31 -9.06 -2.23
C SER A 57 -9.13 -9.53 -1.02
N GLN A 58 -8.58 -10.44 -0.21
CA GLN A 58 -9.22 -10.90 1.03
C GLN A 58 -9.29 -9.80 2.09
N ARG A 59 -8.28 -8.93 2.18
CA ARG A 59 -8.30 -7.77 3.08
C ARG A 59 -9.36 -6.76 2.63
N LEU A 60 -9.44 -6.47 1.33
CA LEU A 60 -10.44 -5.60 0.74
C LEU A 60 -11.86 -6.09 1.06
N TRP A 61 -12.13 -7.38 0.87
CA TRP A 61 -13.41 -7.99 1.27
C TRP A 61 -13.74 -7.70 2.73
N ARG A 62 -12.83 -8.04 3.65
CA ARG A 62 -13.05 -7.87 5.10
C ARG A 62 -13.29 -6.41 5.48
N THR A 63 -12.47 -5.49 4.95
CA THR A 63 -12.58 -4.06 5.28
C THR A 63 -13.83 -3.43 4.69
N ALA A 64 -14.20 -3.74 3.44
CA ALA A 64 -15.41 -3.23 2.82
C ALA A 64 -16.67 -3.80 3.48
N PHE A 65 -16.70 -5.12 3.72
CA PHE A 65 -17.82 -5.79 4.37
C PHE A 65 -18.06 -5.26 5.78
N ALA A 66 -17.00 -5.03 6.57
CA ALA A 66 -17.13 -4.47 7.92
C ALA A 66 -17.69 -3.03 7.93
N LYS A 67 -17.52 -2.26 6.85
CA LYS A 67 -18.02 -0.88 6.74
C LYS A 67 -19.48 -0.80 6.31
N VAL A 68 -19.95 -1.72 5.46
CA VAL A 68 -21.29 -1.61 4.83
C VAL A 68 -22.28 -2.67 5.33
N GLY A 69 -21.79 -3.79 5.88
CA GLY A 69 -22.62 -4.87 6.41
C GLY A 69 -23.36 -5.67 5.33
N ASP A 70 -24.27 -6.54 5.78
CA ASP A 70 -24.92 -7.57 4.93
C ASP A 70 -25.75 -6.98 3.79
N ALA A 71 -26.35 -5.80 3.98
CA ALA A 71 -27.25 -5.17 3.02
C ALA A 71 -26.58 -4.82 1.67
N ALA A 72 -25.24 -4.72 1.63
CA ALA A 72 -24.48 -4.41 0.42
C ALA A 72 -23.50 -5.53 0.02
N THR A 73 -23.78 -6.78 0.42
CA THR A 73 -22.90 -7.92 0.12
C THR A 73 -22.60 -8.05 -1.37
N GLU A 74 -23.60 -7.88 -2.24
CA GLU A 74 -23.39 -7.94 -3.70
C GLU A 74 -22.51 -6.80 -4.22
N GLN A 75 -22.59 -5.60 -3.62
CA GLN A 75 -21.70 -4.49 -3.97
C GLN A 75 -20.26 -4.76 -3.53
N VAL A 76 -20.07 -5.39 -2.37
CA VAL A 76 -18.73 -5.79 -1.88
C VAL A 76 -18.14 -6.89 -2.79
N LYS A 77 -18.95 -7.86 -3.25
CA LYS A 77 -18.52 -8.86 -4.24
C LYS A 77 -18.11 -8.19 -5.56
N ALA A 78 -18.93 -7.27 -6.06
CA ALA A 78 -18.65 -6.51 -7.27
C ALA A 78 -17.36 -5.67 -7.15
N LEU A 79 -17.14 -5.03 -5.99
CA LEU A 79 -15.94 -4.30 -5.64
C LEU A 79 -14.68 -5.19 -5.71
N VAL A 80 -14.69 -6.34 -5.04
CA VAL A 80 -13.53 -7.24 -5.01
C VAL A 80 -13.27 -7.84 -6.39
N TYR A 81 -14.33 -8.18 -7.13
CA TYR A 81 -14.20 -8.66 -8.49
C TYR A 81 -13.60 -7.59 -9.42
N ALA A 82 -14.01 -6.33 -9.30
CA ALA A 82 -13.45 -5.21 -10.05
C ALA A 82 -11.96 -4.97 -9.74
N PHE A 83 -11.55 -5.15 -8.47
CA PHE A 83 -10.15 -5.10 -8.08
C PHE A 83 -9.33 -6.22 -8.73
N VAL A 84 -9.80 -7.46 -8.67
CA VAL A 84 -9.13 -8.62 -9.29
C VAL A 84 -9.01 -8.43 -10.81
N ALA A 85 -10.08 -7.97 -11.46
CA ALA A 85 -10.10 -7.68 -12.89
C ALA A 85 -9.07 -6.59 -13.28
N LEU A 86 -8.92 -5.54 -12.47
CA LEU A 86 -7.94 -4.48 -12.73
C LEU A 86 -6.50 -4.96 -12.52
N VAL A 87 -6.24 -5.77 -11.49
CA VAL A 87 -4.94 -6.41 -11.26
C VAL A 87 -4.55 -7.27 -12.46
N ASP A 88 -5.47 -8.11 -12.93
CA ASP A 88 -5.23 -8.96 -14.10
C ASP A 88 -4.95 -8.14 -15.36
N GLU A 89 -5.77 -7.14 -15.67
CA GLU A 89 -5.53 -6.24 -16.81
C GLU A 89 -4.13 -5.61 -16.73
N THR A 90 -3.74 -5.14 -15.55
CA THR A 90 -2.44 -4.49 -15.34
C THR A 90 -1.28 -5.44 -15.56
N LEU A 91 -1.36 -6.65 -15.02
CA LEU A 91 -0.31 -7.67 -15.14
C LEU A 91 -0.26 -8.32 -16.52
N LEU A 92 -1.37 -8.36 -17.26
CA LEU A 92 -1.43 -8.86 -18.63
C LEU A 92 -0.84 -7.87 -19.64
N PHE A 93 -0.91 -6.57 -19.38
CA PHE A 93 -0.45 -5.52 -20.32
C PHE A 93 0.83 -4.78 -19.90
N THR A 94 1.41 -5.11 -18.75
CA THR A 94 2.73 -4.62 -18.34
C THR A 94 3.78 -5.68 -18.64
N PRO A 95 4.95 -5.35 -19.22
CA PRO A 95 6.04 -6.31 -19.35
C PRO A 95 6.68 -6.66 -18.00
N TRP A 96 6.75 -7.97 -17.67
CA TRP A 96 7.45 -8.51 -16.50
C TRP A 96 7.77 -10.00 -16.73
N PRO A 97 8.71 -10.60 -15.98
CA PRO A 97 9.19 -11.96 -16.27
C PRO A 97 8.11 -13.05 -16.26
N GLY A 98 7.17 -12.98 -15.30
CA GLY A 98 6.07 -13.93 -15.17
C GLY A 98 4.82 -13.66 -16.01
N GLN A 99 4.87 -12.71 -16.97
CA GLN A 99 3.69 -12.31 -17.75
C GLN A 99 3.07 -13.48 -18.53
N SER A 100 3.88 -14.38 -19.11
CA SER A 100 3.39 -15.54 -19.86
C SER A 100 2.63 -16.52 -18.97
N ALA A 101 3.20 -16.89 -17.83
CA ALA A 101 2.56 -17.76 -16.84
C ALA A 101 1.28 -17.12 -16.28
N TRP A 102 1.26 -15.79 -16.11
CA TRP A 102 0.06 -15.06 -15.73
C TRP A 102 -1.03 -15.10 -16.81
N GLN A 103 -0.63 -15.02 -18.09
CA GLN A 103 -1.55 -15.19 -19.21
C GLN A 103 -2.15 -16.59 -19.26
N GLU A 104 -1.42 -17.63 -18.86
CA GLU A 104 -1.98 -18.99 -18.80
C GLU A 104 -3.00 -19.15 -17.68
N LYS A 105 -2.74 -18.57 -16.52
CA LYS A 105 -3.65 -18.62 -15.37
C LYS A 105 -3.63 -17.24 -14.70
N PRO A 106 -4.62 -16.37 -14.94
CA PRO A 106 -4.74 -15.07 -14.26
C PRO A 106 -5.39 -15.24 -12.88
N LEU A 107 -5.40 -14.19 -12.08
CA LEU A 107 -6.00 -14.22 -10.74
C LEU A 107 -7.50 -14.50 -10.77
N GLU A 108 -8.24 -13.96 -11.75
CA GLU A 108 -9.66 -14.26 -11.96
C GLU A 108 -9.88 -15.77 -12.10
N SER A 109 -9.03 -16.45 -12.89
CA SER A 109 -9.15 -17.89 -13.09
C SER A 109 -8.84 -18.68 -11.81
N ARG A 110 -7.96 -18.17 -10.95
CA ARG A 110 -7.62 -18.80 -9.66
C ARG A 110 -8.74 -18.65 -8.63
N LEU A 111 -9.37 -17.47 -8.57
CA LEU A 111 -10.36 -17.14 -7.52
C LEU A 111 -11.81 -17.46 -7.92
N TYR A 112 -12.14 -17.34 -9.21
CA TYR A 112 -13.51 -17.43 -9.71
C TYR A 112 -13.72 -18.51 -10.77
N ALA A 113 -12.67 -19.26 -11.15
CA ALA A 113 -12.72 -20.22 -12.26
C ALA A 113 -13.31 -19.62 -13.56
N SER A 114 -13.05 -18.34 -13.79
CA SER A 114 -13.58 -17.53 -14.91
C SER A 114 -12.45 -16.74 -15.59
N ARG A 115 -12.69 -16.33 -16.84
CA ARG A 115 -11.79 -15.46 -17.65
C ARG A 115 -12.58 -14.39 -18.40
N GLN A 116 -13.67 -13.91 -17.80
CA GLN A 116 -14.66 -13.07 -18.44
C GLN A 116 -14.65 -11.65 -17.89
N ALA A 117 -13.66 -11.26 -17.07
CA ALA A 117 -13.58 -9.91 -16.50
C ALA A 117 -13.67 -8.80 -17.55
N GLY A 118 -13.03 -9.01 -18.71
CA GLY A 118 -13.08 -8.07 -19.83
C GLY A 118 -14.47 -7.82 -20.41
N GLU A 119 -15.44 -8.71 -20.19
CA GLU A 119 -16.84 -8.55 -20.60
C GLU A 119 -17.75 -8.20 -19.42
N ARG A 120 -17.53 -8.82 -18.26
CA ARG A 120 -18.37 -8.70 -17.07
C ARG A 120 -18.33 -7.32 -16.46
N ILE A 121 -17.17 -6.66 -16.40
CA ILE A 121 -17.07 -5.30 -15.86
C ILE A 121 -17.81 -4.29 -16.76
N PRO A 122 -17.60 -4.26 -18.09
CA PRO A 122 -18.40 -3.42 -18.99
C PRO A 122 -19.91 -3.67 -18.92
N LEU A 123 -20.34 -4.92 -18.78
CA LEU A 123 -21.76 -5.24 -18.61
C LEU A 123 -22.30 -4.70 -17.28
N ALA A 124 -21.58 -4.89 -16.17
CA ALA A 124 -21.96 -4.38 -14.86
C ALA A 124 -22.00 -2.83 -14.84
N ILE A 125 -21.08 -2.16 -15.53
CA ILE A 125 -21.12 -0.69 -15.71
C ILE A 125 -22.39 -0.28 -16.44
N LYS A 126 -22.71 -0.96 -17.54
CA LYS A 126 -23.91 -0.67 -18.32
C LYS A 126 -25.18 -0.85 -17.48
N GLU A 127 -25.33 -2.00 -16.83
CA GLU A 127 -26.48 -2.31 -15.96
C GLU A 127 -26.63 -1.27 -14.85
N LEU A 128 -25.53 -0.92 -14.17
CA LEU A 128 -25.54 0.10 -13.12
C LEU A 128 -26.00 1.48 -13.63
N LEU A 129 -25.55 1.89 -14.82
CA LEU A 129 -25.92 3.16 -15.44
C LEU A 129 -27.34 3.17 -16.02
N ASP A 130 -27.87 2.00 -16.39
CA ASP A 130 -29.25 1.85 -16.87
C ASP A 130 -30.23 1.87 -15.67
N GLU A 131 -29.88 1.23 -14.55
CA GLU A 131 -30.74 1.16 -13.36
C GLU A 131 -30.73 2.44 -12.50
N GLN A 132 -29.59 3.12 -12.42
CA GLN A 132 -29.40 4.38 -11.66
C GLN A 132 -29.88 4.35 -10.20
N ILE A 133 -29.77 3.20 -9.53
CA ILE A 133 -30.23 3.03 -8.14
C ILE A 133 -29.34 3.86 -7.19
N PRO A 134 -29.89 4.76 -6.36
CA PRO A 134 -29.10 5.63 -5.48
C PRO A 134 -28.10 4.93 -4.56
N THR A 135 -28.37 3.70 -4.13
CA THR A 135 -27.51 2.92 -3.24
C THR A 135 -26.27 2.35 -3.92
N THR A 136 -26.18 2.37 -5.26
CA THR A 136 -25.02 1.85 -6.02
C THR A 136 -24.03 2.94 -6.44
N ARG A 137 -24.24 4.19 -6.02
CA ARG A 137 -23.36 5.33 -6.37
C ARG A 137 -21.90 5.13 -5.97
N ASP A 138 -21.67 4.57 -4.79
CA ASP A 138 -20.31 4.29 -4.32
C ASP A 138 -19.64 3.22 -5.18
N LEU A 139 -20.38 2.18 -5.59
CA LEU A 139 -19.91 1.19 -6.55
C LEU A 139 -19.63 1.79 -7.94
N ALA A 140 -20.44 2.77 -8.38
CA ALA A 140 -20.18 3.51 -9.61
C ALA A 140 -18.81 4.22 -9.58
N ASN A 141 -18.47 4.80 -8.42
CA ASN A 141 -17.16 5.41 -8.21
C ASN A 141 -16.01 4.39 -8.21
N VAL A 142 -16.26 3.15 -7.76
CA VAL A 142 -15.29 2.05 -7.91
C VAL A 142 -15.04 1.75 -9.39
N TYR A 143 -16.09 1.59 -10.20
CA TYR A 143 -15.93 1.35 -11.63
C TYR A 143 -15.27 2.52 -12.36
N LEU A 144 -15.58 3.76 -11.99
CA LEU A 144 -14.89 4.93 -12.51
C LEU A 144 -13.38 4.86 -12.23
N GLN A 145 -12.99 4.50 -11.00
CA GLN A 145 -11.59 4.32 -10.65
C GLN A 145 -10.93 3.23 -11.50
N CYS A 146 -11.59 2.10 -11.75
CA CYS A 146 -11.07 1.06 -12.67
C CYS A 146 -10.79 1.64 -14.07
N LEU A 147 -11.73 2.38 -14.65
CA LEU A 147 -11.56 2.97 -15.98
C LEU A 147 -10.43 4.02 -16.01
N VAL A 148 -10.30 4.85 -14.96
CA VAL A 148 -9.24 5.85 -14.85
C VAL A 148 -7.86 5.20 -14.68
N LEU A 149 -7.79 4.07 -13.97
CA LEU A 149 -6.55 3.31 -13.76
C LEU A 149 -6.14 2.47 -14.98
N GLY A 150 -6.89 2.54 -16.08
CA GLY A 150 -6.51 1.93 -17.36
C GLY A 150 -7.23 0.64 -17.70
N PHE A 151 -8.28 0.26 -16.96
CA PHE A 151 -9.12 -0.88 -17.34
C PHE A 151 -9.82 -0.59 -18.67
N GLN A 152 -9.61 -1.47 -19.66
CA GLN A 152 -10.26 -1.38 -20.96
C GLN A 152 -11.18 -2.58 -21.21
N GLY A 153 -10.71 -3.80 -20.94
CA GLY A 153 -11.47 -5.02 -21.26
C GLY A 153 -11.92 -5.01 -22.73
N ARG A 154 -13.19 -5.33 -23.00
CA ARG A 154 -13.76 -5.30 -24.36
C ARG A 154 -13.84 -3.90 -25.00
N LEU A 155 -13.63 -2.83 -24.23
CA LEU A 155 -13.61 -1.45 -24.73
C LEU A 155 -12.26 -1.07 -25.34
N ARG A 156 -11.33 -2.01 -25.51
CA ARG A 156 -10.06 -1.79 -26.17
C ARG A 156 -10.25 -1.49 -27.66
N GLY A 157 -9.45 -0.57 -28.20
CA GLY A 157 -9.45 -0.17 -29.61
C GLY A 157 -10.07 1.21 -29.88
N GLU A 158 -9.62 1.87 -30.95
CA GLU A 158 -9.98 3.25 -31.35
C GLU A 158 -11.49 3.49 -31.38
N GLN A 159 -12.27 2.54 -31.93
CA GLN A 159 -13.72 2.67 -32.06
C GLN A 159 -14.45 2.75 -30.70
N ASN A 160 -13.85 2.17 -29.66
CA ASN A 160 -14.44 2.08 -28.32
C ASN A 160 -13.94 3.16 -27.36
N GLN A 161 -12.94 3.97 -27.74
CA GLN A 161 -12.42 5.05 -26.89
C GLN A 161 -13.51 6.08 -26.58
N THR A 162 -14.31 6.45 -27.59
CA THR A 162 -15.45 7.37 -27.39
C THR A 162 -16.47 6.81 -26.40
N GLN A 163 -16.70 5.49 -26.40
CA GLN A 163 -17.59 4.82 -25.46
C GLN A 163 -16.98 4.80 -24.04
N HIS A 164 -15.66 4.56 -23.93
CA HIS A 164 -14.93 4.59 -22.67
C HIS A 164 -15.04 5.96 -22.00
N GLU A 165 -14.84 7.04 -22.76
CA GLU A 165 -15.01 8.42 -22.27
C GLU A 165 -16.44 8.73 -21.85
N LYS A 166 -17.44 8.31 -22.65
CA LYS A 166 -18.86 8.46 -22.30
C LYS A 166 -19.20 7.79 -20.98
N TRP A 167 -18.70 6.56 -20.76
CA TRP A 167 -18.94 5.85 -19.50
C TRP A 167 -18.20 6.47 -18.32
N ARG A 168 -16.98 6.99 -18.50
CA ARG A 168 -16.29 7.74 -17.46
C ARG A 168 -17.10 8.96 -17.02
N LEU A 169 -17.63 9.72 -17.97
CA LEU A 169 -18.46 10.89 -17.66
C LEU A 169 -19.77 10.47 -16.97
N ALA A 170 -20.47 9.47 -17.50
CA ALA A 170 -21.73 8.99 -16.92
C ALA A 170 -21.55 8.45 -15.49
N LEU A 171 -20.50 7.66 -15.24
CA LEU A 171 -20.17 7.17 -13.90
C LEU A 171 -19.81 8.31 -12.95
N PHE A 172 -19.06 9.32 -13.43
CA PHE A 172 -18.74 10.50 -12.62
C PHE A 172 -20.00 11.27 -12.22
N THR A 173 -20.86 11.60 -13.19
CA THR A 173 -22.13 12.29 -12.95
C THR A 173 -23.03 11.50 -11.98
N PHE A 174 -23.13 10.18 -12.17
CA PHE A 174 -23.96 9.34 -11.32
C PHE A 174 -23.40 9.18 -9.90
N ALA A 175 -22.09 8.99 -9.75
CA ALA A 175 -21.45 8.83 -8.44
C ALA A 175 -21.56 10.09 -7.57
N TRP A 176 -21.48 11.28 -8.18
CA TRP A 176 -21.47 12.55 -7.43
C TRP A 176 -22.83 13.27 -7.35
N GLN A 177 -23.81 12.98 -8.21
CA GLN A 177 -25.15 13.60 -8.24
C GLN A 177 -25.19 15.09 -7.83
N HIS A 178 -24.27 15.87 -8.39
CA HIS A 178 -24.32 17.33 -8.35
C HIS A 178 -23.94 17.80 -9.75
N GLU A 179 -24.83 18.59 -10.37
CA GLU A 179 -24.35 19.60 -11.30
C GLU A 179 -23.38 20.49 -10.53
N ALA A 180 -22.31 20.98 -11.18
CA ALA A 180 -21.43 21.94 -10.55
C ALA A 180 -22.23 23.21 -10.24
N ASP A 181 -22.80 23.30 -9.04
CA ASP A 181 -23.53 24.48 -8.58
C ASP A 181 -22.51 25.54 -8.16
N TYR A 182 -22.62 26.71 -8.78
CA TYR A 182 -21.76 27.86 -8.51
C TYR A 182 -21.83 28.27 -7.03
N ALA A 183 -22.97 28.08 -6.36
CA ALA A 183 -23.15 28.38 -4.94
C ALA A 183 -22.33 27.46 -4.03
N ASP A 184 -22.21 26.19 -4.41
CA ASP A 184 -21.45 25.17 -3.67
C ASP A 184 -19.93 25.37 -3.86
N VAL A 185 -19.52 25.72 -5.09
CA VAL A 185 -18.14 26.09 -5.40
C VAL A 185 -17.73 27.38 -4.69
N SER A 186 -18.59 28.42 -4.68
CA SER A 186 -18.31 29.66 -3.96
C SER A 186 -18.20 29.42 -2.46
N ALA A 187 -19.12 28.67 -1.86
CA ALA A 187 -19.06 28.34 -0.43
C ALA A 187 -17.80 27.54 -0.06
N ARG A 188 -17.33 26.64 -0.94
CA ARG A 188 -16.08 25.88 -0.74
C ARG A 188 -14.81 26.69 -0.98
N LEU A 189 -14.86 27.70 -1.85
CA LEU A 189 -13.76 28.66 -2.05
C LEU A 189 -13.69 29.68 -0.90
N GLU A 190 -14.82 29.99 -0.26
CA GLU A 190 -14.87 30.80 0.96
C GLU A 190 -14.30 30.06 2.19
N GLN A 191 -14.33 28.72 2.19
CA GLN A 191 -13.92 27.89 3.34
C GLN A 191 -12.39 27.80 3.65
N PRO A 192 -11.41 27.90 2.73
CA PRO A 192 -10.02 27.59 3.05
C PRO A 192 -9.10 28.81 2.92
N SER A 193 -9.42 29.90 3.63
CA SER A 193 -8.37 30.76 4.21
C SER A 193 -8.17 30.51 5.71
N ALA A 194 -8.96 29.62 6.32
CA ALA A 194 -8.94 29.36 7.76
C ALA A 194 -8.55 27.92 8.14
N VAL A 195 -8.24 27.05 7.17
CA VAL A 195 -7.76 25.70 7.47
C VAL A 195 -6.26 25.77 7.75
N PRO A 196 -5.79 25.45 8.97
CA PRO A 196 -4.36 25.36 9.22
C PRO A 196 -3.76 24.30 8.30
N PRO A 197 -2.62 24.57 7.65
CA PRO A 197 -2.01 23.66 6.69
C PRO A 197 -1.86 22.27 7.32
N LEU A 198 -2.29 21.24 6.59
CA LEU A 198 -2.15 19.85 7.02
C LEU A 198 -0.65 19.53 7.11
N GLN A 199 -0.07 19.66 8.31
CA GLN A 199 1.30 19.24 8.57
C GLN A 199 1.31 17.72 8.60
N LEU A 200 1.57 17.11 7.44
CA LEU A 200 1.93 15.70 7.38
C LEU A 200 3.16 15.51 8.28
N PRO A 201 3.17 14.53 9.21
CA PRO A 201 4.35 14.28 10.01
C PRO A 201 5.48 13.91 9.03
N VAL A 202 6.54 14.70 9.02
CA VAL A 202 7.77 14.37 8.32
C VAL A 202 8.15 12.99 8.83
N ARG A 203 8.07 11.98 7.96
CA ARG A 203 8.60 10.65 8.23
C ARG A 203 10.12 10.80 8.32
N LEU A 204 10.60 11.25 9.47
CA LEU A 204 11.99 11.14 9.86
C LEU A 204 12.22 9.67 10.14
N SER A 205 12.45 8.87 9.09
CA SER A 205 13.21 7.64 9.25
C SER A 205 14.52 8.07 9.92
N LEU A 206 14.77 7.61 11.15
CA LEU A 206 16.09 7.81 11.74
C LEU A 206 17.10 7.28 10.71
N PRO A 207 18.06 8.10 10.26
CA PRO A 207 19.00 7.67 9.24
C PRO A 207 19.67 6.39 9.72
N ASP A 208 19.61 5.32 8.89
CA ASP A 208 20.07 3.97 9.24
C ASP A 208 21.51 3.93 9.79
N GLY A 209 22.31 4.97 9.50
CA GLY A 209 23.65 5.18 10.05
C GLY A 209 23.72 5.31 11.58
N PHE A 210 22.67 5.75 12.28
CA PHE A 210 22.72 5.90 13.76
C PHE A 210 22.72 4.53 14.46
N ARG A 211 22.01 3.54 13.90
CA ARG A 211 21.99 2.17 14.45
C ARG A 211 23.34 1.47 14.25
N LEU A 212 23.95 1.67 13.08
CA LEU A 212 25.32 1.20 12.80
C LEU A 212 26.35 1.88 13.70
N GLY A 213 26.24 3.21 13.88
CA GLY A 213 27.12 3.96 14.76
C GLY A 213 27.08 3.48 16.22
N LEU A 214 25.88 3.21 16.74
CA LEU A 214 25.69 2.69 18.10
C LEU A 214 26.26 1.27 18.27
N GLY A 215 26.15 0.43 17.24
CA GLY A 215 26.78 -0.89 17.20
C GLY A 215 28.30 -0.82 17.22
N ILE A 216 28.91 0.09 16.43
CA ILE A 216 30.36 0.30 16.41
C ILE A 216 30.85 0.80 17.76
N LEU A 217 30.17 1.77 18.37
CA LEU A 217 30.52 2.31 19.68
C LEU A 217 30.50 1.21 20.77
N ALA A 218 29.44 0.38 20.79
CA ALA A 218 29.34 -0.73 21.74
C ALA A 218 30.49 -1.74 21.56
N MET A 219 30.85 -2.05 20.31
CA MET A 219 31.97 -2.97 20.03
C MET A 219 33.32 -2.40 20.46
N VAL A 220 33.57 -1.10 20.24
CA VAL A 220 34.80 -0.43 20.69
C VAL A 220 34.89 -0.44 22.22
N LEU A 221 33.80 -0.14 22.93
CA LEU A 221 33.77 -0.18 24.39
C LEU A 221 34.03 -1.60 24.93
N LEU A 222 33.46 -2.62 24.28
CA LEU A 222 33.66 -4.02 24.65
C LEU A 222 35.12 -4.45 24.46
N LEU A 223 35.74 -4.12 23.32
CA LEU A 223 37.15 -4.42 23.05
C LEU A 223 38.08 -3.70 24.04
N THR A 224 37.76 -2.45 24.36
CA THR A 224 38.54 -1.66 25.34
C THR A 224 38.43 -2.26 26.74
N GLY A 225 37.22 -2.69 27.13
CA GLY A 225 36.98 -3.36 28.40
C GLY A 225 37.73 -4.68 28.52
N LEU A 226 37.70 -5.51 27.47
CA LEU A 226 38.48 -6.75 27.41
C LEU A 226 39.98 -6.49 27.50
N GLY A 227 40.48 -5.47 26.79
CA GLY A 227 41.90 -5.08 26.84
C GLY A 227 42.34 -4.67 28.25
N GLN A 228 41.52 -3.90 28.96
CA GLN A 228 41.80 -3.51 30.35
C GLN A 228 41.80 -4.71 31.30
N LEU A 229 40.88 -5.66 31.11
CA LEU A 229 40.85 -6.91 31.88
C LEU A 229 42.11 -7.73 31.65
N PHE A 230 42.51 -7.93 30.39
CA PHE A 230 43.74 -8.65 30.04
C PHE A 230 44.99 -7.97 30.61
N TRP A 231 45.08 -6.64 30.54
CA TRP A 231 46.22 -5.92 31.11
C TRP A 231 46.31 -6.07 32.63
N ARG A 232 45.16 -6.05 33.31
CA ARG A 232 45.11 -6.27 34.76
C ARG A 232 45.53 -7.69 35.13
N ASP A 233 45.10 -8.68 34.36
CA ASP A 233 45.43 -10.10 34.58
C ASP A 233 46.93 -10.35 34.42
N ILE A 234 47.52 -9.88 33.32
CA ILE A 234 48.95 -9.98 33.06
C ILE A 234 49.77 -9.26 34.15
N ARG A 235 49.32 -8.08 34.61
CA ARG A 235 50.02 -7.35 35.69
C ARG A 235 50.03 -8.11 37.01
N LEU A 236 48.93 -8.78 37.36
CA LEU A 236 48.84 -9.59 38.59
C LEU A 236 49.76 -10.82 38.52
N GLU A 237 49.95 -11.39 37.33
CA GLU A 237 50.79 -12.57 37.14
C GLU A 237 52.30 -12.24 37.06
N LEU A 238 52.68 -11.03 36.65
CA LEU A 238 54.08 -10.58 36.62
C LEU A 238 54.59 -10.00 37.95
N GLU A 239 53.71 -9.53 38.83
CA GLU A 239 54.08 -8.97 40.15
C GLU A 239 54.92 -9.94 41.03
N PRO A 240 54.65 -11.27 41.09
CA PRO A 240 55.49 -12.18 41.87
C PRO A 240 56.88 -12.41 41.26
N VAL A 241 57.05 -12.31 39.93
CA VAL A 241 58.33 -12.58 39.26
C VAL A 241 59.30 -11.40 39.42
N LEU A 242 58.78 -10.17 39.41
CA LEU A 242 59.58 -8.96 39.67
C LEU A 242 60.07 -8.92 41.12
N GLN A 243 59.24 -9.33 42.08
CA GLN A 243 59.64 -9.42 43.49
C GLN A 243 60.72 -10.49 43.74
N MET A 244 60.74 -11.58 42.96
CA MET A 244 61.84 -12.57 42.99
C MET A 244 63.16 -12.00 42.45
N THR A 245 63.10 -11.08 41.48
CA THR A 245 64.33 -10.47 40.94
C THR A 245 64.93 -9.46 41.93
N ASP A 246 64.09 -8.69 42.62
CA ASP A 246 64.52 -7.77 43.67
C ASP A 246 65.08 -8.49 44.90
N SER A 247 64.53 -9.65 45.27
CA SER A 247 65.04 -10.45 46.40
C SER A 247 66.36 -11.18 46.08
N VAL A 248 66.57 -11.62 44.84
CA VAL A 248 67.86 -12.16 44.39
C VAL A 248 68.93 -11.07 44.34
N ALA A 249 68.60 -9.88 43.81
CA ALA A 249 69.53 -8.74 43.77
C ALA A 249 69.92 -8.24 45.18
N ALA A 250 68.99 -8.28 46.14
CA ALA A 250 69.29 -7.95 47.54
C ALA A 250 70.21 -8.98 48.21
N SER A 251 70.14 -10.26 47.84
CA SER A 251 71.01 -11.31 48.40
C SER A 251 72.45 -11.31 47.86
N GLU A 252 72.70 -10.77 46.67
CA GLU A 252 74.05 -10.60 46.10
C GLU A 252 74.82 -9.40 46.67
N GLN A 253 74.12 -8.46 47.34
CA GLN A 253 74.74 -7.29 47.97
C GLN A 253 75.21 -7.53 49.41
N ASP A 254 74.83 -8.66 50.01
CA ASP A 254 75.12 -9.04 51.40
C ASP A 254 76.07 -10.26 51.51
N SER A 255 76.77 -10.62 50.40
CA SER A 255 77.83 -11.65 50.36
C SER A 255 79.21 -11.07 50.07
#